data_AF-A0AAV2HQ36-F1
#
_entry.id   AF-A0AAV2HQ36-F1
#
_cell.length_a   1.000
_cell.length_b   1.000
_cell.length_c   1.000
_cell.angle_alpha   90.00
_cell.angle_beta   90.00
_cell.angle_gamma   90.00
#
_symmetry.space_group_name_H-M   'P 1'
#
loop_
_entity.id
_entity.type
_entity.pdbx_description
1 polymer ?
#
loop_
_entity_poly.entity_id
_entity_poly.type
_entity_poly.pdbx_seq_one_letter_code
_entity_poly.pdbx_strand_id
1 'polypeptide(L)'
;MCSLVPETSPTYRLAYGKSATAAGPYAGNTNGADSFLVIHEVPGHTGVVRFHTASFHNGPVCIEFYLFQKGPSSYIELIYQGPTLATAVFKSYHNSNHVTWYHSKTYLNVPAGVQFSITFQAHMASGDVAIDDLYIYNGHCL
;
A
#
# COMPACT_ATOMS: atom_id res chain seq x y z
N MET A 1 1.56 5.59 -14.70
CA MET A 1 0.90 5.33 -13.41
C MET A 1 0.38 3.91 -13.45
N CYS A 2 0.92 3.03 -12.62
CA CYS A 2 0.68 1.58 -12.69
C CYS A 2 -0.72 1.22 -12.15
N SER A 3 -1.78 1.52 -12.91
CA SER A 3 -3.17 1.05 -12.72
C SER A 3 -3.81 1.13 -11.31
N LEU A 4 -3.19 1.84 -10.36
CA LEU A 4 -3.74 2.07 -9.03
C LEU A 4 -4.79 3.17 -9.09
N VAL A 5 -6.00 2.86 -8.63
CA VAL A 5 -7.10 3.82 -8.54
C VAL A 5 -7.29 4.19 -7.07
N PRO A 6 -6.99 5.43 -6.65
CA PRO A 6 -7.26 5.87 -5.29
C PRO A 6 -8.77 6.01 -5.07
N GLU A 7 -9.28 5.49 -3.95
CA GLU A 7 -10.59 5.86 -3.45
C GLU A 7 -10.48 7.30 -2.92
N THR A 8 -11.11 8.26 -3.61
CA THR A 8 -11.03 9.67 -3.24
C THR A 8 -11.64 9.88 -1.87
N SER A 9 -10.82 10.27 -0.88
CA SER A 9 -11.29 10.74 0.42
C SER A 9 -10.90 12.21 0.57
N PRO A 10 -11.85 13.11 0.90
CA PRO A 10 -11.58 14.54 1.03
C PRO A 10 -10.65 14.87 2.22
N THR A 11 -10.33 13.88 3.06
CA THR A 11 -9.61 14.06 4.32
C THR A 11 -8.10 13.81 4.22
N TYR A 12 -7.63 13.21 3.13
CA TYR A 12 -6.23 12.81 2.99
C TYR A 12 -5.57 13.46 1.78
N ARG A 13 -4.31 13.85 1.95
CA ARG A 13 -3.49 14.34 0.85
C ARG A 13 -2.65 13.20 0.32
N LEU A 14 -2.94 12.81 -0.92
CA LEU A 14 -2.02 12.03 -1.72
C LEU A 14 -0.93 12.96 -2.20
N ALA A 15 0.25 12.88 -1.60
CA ALA A 15 1.40 13.60 -2.06
C ALA A 15 2.25 12.69 -2.96
N TYR A 16 2.52 13.18 -4.17
CA TYR A 16 3.50 12.64 -5.09
C TYR A 16 4.71 13.56 -5.03
N GLY A 17 5.78 13.18 -4.34
CA GLY A 17 6.98 14.03 -4.36
C GLY A 17 8.00 13.83 -3.25
N LYS A 18 9.20 14.33 -3.56
CA LYS A 18 10.38 14.40 -2.69
C LYS A 18 10.04 15.12 -1.39
N SER A 19 10.41 14.54 -0.25
CA SER A 19 10.29 15.17 1.07
C SER A 19 8.88 15.62 1.47
N ALA A 20 7.91 14.72 1.42
CA ALA A 20 6.52 15.06 1.69
C ALA A 20 6.20 15.42 3.16
N THR A 21 7.03 15.03 4.15
CA THR A 21 6.76 15.35 5.57
C THR A 21 8.05 15.49 6.39
N ALA A 22 7.98 16.22 7.50
CA ALA A 22 9.04 16.28 8.51
C ALA A 22 9.26 14.95 9.25
N ALA A 23 8.48 13.91 8.93
CA ALA A 23 8.58 12.60 9.54
C ALA A 23 9.41 11.63 8.70
N GLY A 24 9.62 11.90 7.41
CA GLY A 24 10.28 11.00 6.45
C GLY A 24 9.27 10.40 5.45
N PRO A 25 9.70 9.60 4.47
CA PRO A 25 11.07 9.11 4.21
C PRO A 25 12.05 10.14 3.60
N TYR A 26 11.66 11.41 3.43
CA TYR A 26 12.47 12.53 2.90
C TYR A 26 12.94 12.39 1.43
N ALA A 27 13.12 11.15 0.96
CA ALA A 27 13.65 10.79 -0.34
C ALA A 27 13.02 9.46 -0.81
N GLY A 28 12.85 9.30 -2.12
CA GLY A 28 12.38 8.03 -2.71
C GLY A 28 13.38 6.89 -2.51
N ASN A 29 12.95 5.66 -2.76
CA ASN A 29 13.75 4.48 -2.50
C ASN A 29 14.81 4.22 -3.59
N THR A 30 14.45 4.36 -4.87
CA THR A 30 15.32 3.93 -5.98
C THR A 30 16.63 4.72 -6.06
N ASN A 31 16.57 6.05 -5.94
CA ASN A 31 17.77 6.89 -6.00
C ASN A 31 17.72 8.14 -5.11
N GLY A 32 16.69 8.24 -4.25
CA GLY A 32 16.46 9.39 -3.39
C GLY A 32 15.90 10.62 -4.11
N ALA A 33 15.76 10.56 -5.42
CA ALA A 33 15.23 11.61 -6.28
C ALA A 33 13.97 11.18 -7.06
N ASP A 34 13.48 9.98 -6.80
CA ASP A 34 12.27 9.37 -7.34
C ASP A 34 11.02 9.75 -6.53
N SER A 35 9.85 9.47 -7.12
CA SER A 35 8.54 9.84 -6.60
C SER A 35 7.90 8.64 -5.92
N PHE A 36 7.56 8.80 -4.65
CA PHE A 36 6.82 7.83 -3.86
C PHE A 36 5.42 8.34 -3.55
N LEU A 37 4.54 7.42 -3.14
CA LEU A 37 3.21 7.75 -2.67
C LEU A 37 3.23 7.90 -1.15
N VAL A 38 2.86 9.08 -0.65
CA VAL A 38 2.70 9.32 0.79
C VAL A 38 1.24 9.50 1.13
N ILE A 39 0.85 8.83 2.20
CA ILE A 39 -0.41 9.01 2.88
C ILE A 39 -0.06 9.65 4.21
N HIS A 40 -0.21 10.96 4.27
CA HIS A 40 0.11 11.75 5.45
C HIS A 40 -1.14 11.89 6.34
N GLU A 41 -0.97 11.73 7.65
CA GLU A 41 -2.02 12.16 8.57
C GLU A 41 -2.11 13.69 8.59
N VAL A 42 -3.33 14.20 8.53
CA VAL A 42 -3.62 15.59 8.88
C VAL A 42 -4.03 15.60 10.35
N PRO A 43 -3.36 16.38 11.23
CA PRO A 43 -3.61 16.36 12.67
C PRO A 43 -5.09 16.41 13.03
N GLY A 44 -5.55 15.38 13.76
CA GLY A 44 -6.94 15.27 14.23
C GLY A 44 -7.89 14.56 13.27
N HIS A 45 -7.37 13.98 12.19
CA HIS A 45 -8.15 13.18 11.26
C HIS A 45 -7.68 11.72 11.25
N THR A 46 -8.59 10.83 11.64
CA THR A 46 -8.41 9.38 11.53
C THR A 46 -9.31 8.80 10.44
N GLY A 47 -8.93 7.64 9.91
CA GLY A 47 -9.74 6.92 8.93
C GLY A 47 -8.90 6.13 7.95
N VAL A 48 -9.48 5.88 6.77
CA VAL A 48 -8.96 4.85 5.85
C VAL A 48 -8.78 5.43 4.45
N VAL A 49 -7.63 5.14 3.83
CA VAL A 49 -7.33 5.43 2.43
C VAL A 49 -7.12 4.12 1.69
N ARG A 50 -7.78 3.95 0.54
CA ARG A 50 -7.69 2.73 -0.27
C ARG A 50 -7.12 3.00 -1.65
N PHE A 51 -6.30 2.07 -2.13
CA PHE A 51 -5.87 1.99 -3.52
C PHE A 51 -6.21 0.63 -4.06
N HIS A 52 -6.98 0.61 -5.13
CA HIS A 52 -7.38 -0.63 -5.78
C HIS A 52 -6.47 -0.89 -6.98
N THR A 53 -6.09 -2.15 -7.12
CA THR A 53 -5.45 -2.67 -8.33
C THR A 53 -6.50 -3.02 -9.38
N ALA A 54 -6.07 -3.21 -10.62
CA ALA A 54 -6.91 -3.86 -11.64
C ALA A 54 -7.27 -5.30 -11.21
N SER A 55 -8.34 -5.85 -11.79
CA SER A 55 -8.74 -7.23 -11.51
C SER A 55 -7.80 -8.26 -12.14
N PHE A 56 -7.44 -9.26 -11.37
CA PHE A 56 -6.75 -10.48 -11.78
C PHE A 56 -7.77 -11.61 -11.95
N HIS A 57 -7.43 -12.61 -12.76
CA HIS A 57 -8.31 -13.77 -13.03
C HIS A 57 -7.74 -15.10 -12.53
N ASN A 58 -6.50 -15.13 -12.07
CA ASN A 58 -5.80 -16.31 -11.58
C ASN A 58 -4.72 -15.89 -10.58
N GLY A 59 -4.55 -16.67 -9.51
CA GLY A 59 -3.32 -16.64 -8.70
C GLY A 59 -2.30 -17.70 -9.15
N PRO A 60 -1.08 -17.68 -8.60
CA PRO A 60 -0.58 -16.70 -7.63
C PRO A 60 -0.28 -15.34 -8.27
N VAL A 61 -0.39 -14.28 -7.49
CA VAL A 61 0.06 -12.92 -7.85
C VAL A 61 1.07 -12.48 -6.80
N CYS A 62 2.26 -12.08 -7.24
CA CYS A 62 3.28 -11.47 -6.39
C CYS A 62 3.06 -9.96 -6.30
N ILE A 63 3.31 -9.43 -5.10
CA ILE A 63 3.24 -8.02 -4.73
C ILE A 63 4.56 -7.67 -4.04
N GLU A 64 5.35 -6.80 -4.68
CA GLU A 64 6.61 -6.26 -4.16
C GLU A 64 6.51 -4.75 -4.07
N PHE A 65 6.90 -4.17 -2.95
CA PHE A 65 6.94 -2.72 -2.75
C PHE A 65 7.84 -2.36 -1.59
N TYR A 66 8.25 -1.10 -1.54
CA TYR A 66 8.96 -0.52 -0.41
C TYR A 66 7.98 0.20 0.49
N LEU A 67 8.03 -0.11 1.79
CA LEU A 67 7.17 0.44 2.82
C LEU A 67 7.99 1.32 3.76
N PHE A 68 7.50 2.51 4.03
CA PHE A 68 7.88 3.32 5.19
C PHE A 68 6.65 3.50 6.08
N GLN A 69 6.80 3.27 7.37
CA GLN A 69 5.74 3.42 8.36
C GLN A 69 6.34 4.00 9.64
N LYS A 70 5.85 5.18 10.04
CA LYS A 70 6.32 5.85 11.25
C LYS A 70 5.15 6.30 12.10
N GLY A 71 5.21 6.00 13.38
CA GLY A 71 4.18 6.39 14.35
C GLY A 71 3.44 5.19 14.93
N PRO A 72 2.74 5.38 16.07
CA PRO A 72 2.25 4.26 16.86
C PRO A 72 0.99 3.59 16.31
N SER A 73 0.20 4.25 15.46
CA SER A 73 -1.13 3.76 15.11
C SER A 73 -1.53 3.84 13.64
N SER A 74 -0.72 4.44 12.76
CA SER A 74 -0.92 4.33 11.31
C SER A 74 -0.27 3.06 10.76
N TYR A 75 -0.97 2.34 9.88
CA TYR A 75 -0.49 1.09 9.28
C TYR A 75 -1.17 0.80 7.93
N ILE A 76 -0.64 -0.16 7.19
CA ILE A 76 -1.21 -0.62 5.92
C ILE A 76 -1.58 -2.10 5.96
N GLU A 77 -2.63 -2.45 5.24
CA GLU A 77 -3.09 -3.82 5.01
C GLU A 77 -3.27 -4.07 3.52
N LEU A 78 -3.04 -5.32 3.11
CA LEU A 78 -3.41 -5.81 1.80
C LEU A 78 -4.63 -6.71 1.93
N ILE A 79 -5.66 -6.33 1.20
CA ILE A 79 -6.96 -6.98 1.19
C ILE A 79 -7.21 -7.52 -0.20
N TYR A 80 -7.81 -8.70 -0.30
CA TYR A 80 -8.33 -9.19 -1.58
C TYR A 80 -9.85 -9.33 -1.51
N GLN A 81 -10.49 -9.14 -2.67
CA GLN A 81 -11.94 -9.29 -2.83
C GLN A 81 -12.26 -9.63 -4.28
N GLY A 82 -13.44 -10.18 -4.55
CA GLY A 82 -13.88 -10.51 -5.90
C GLY A 82 -15.37 -10.85 -5.94
N PRO A 83 -15.98 -11.00 -7.12
CA PRO A 83 -17.41 -11.27 -7.24
C PRO A 83 -17.88 -12.54 -6.51
N THR A 84 -17.00 -13.53 -6.40
CA THR A 84 -17.25 -14.82 -5.74
C THR A 84 -16.39 -15.04 -4.50
N LEU A 85 -15.61 -14.03 -4.08
CA LEU A 85 -14.71 -14.11 -2.93
C LEU A 85 -15.16 -13.16 -1.83
N ALA A 86 -15.19 -13.67 -0.59
CA ALA A 86 -15.30 -12.81 0.57
C ALA A 86 -14.08 -11.89 0.67
N THR A 87 -14.31 -10.64 1.05
CA THR A 87 -13.24 -9.69 1.35
C THR A 87 -12.43 -10.18 2.54
N ALA A 88 -11.11 -10.28 2.39
CA ALA A 88 -10.23 -10.73 3.46
C ALA A 88 -8.86 -10.04 3.43
N VAL A 89 -8.33 -9.75 4.62
CA VAL A 89 -6.94 -9.31 4.81
C VAL A 89 -6.03 -10.53 4.64
N PHE A 90 -5.05 -10.44 3.74
CA PHE A 90 -4.03 -11.49 3.57
C PHE A 90 -2.64 -11.05 4.04
N LYS A 91 -2.43 -9.75 4.24
CA LYS A 91 -1.19 -9.20 4.80
C LYS A 91 -1.51 -7.94 5.60
N SER A 92 -0.97 -7.85 6.82
CA SER A 92 -1.08 -6.66 7.67
C SER A 92 0.31 -6.24 8.15
N TYR A 93 0.56 -4.93 8.19
CA TYR A 93 1.79 -4.30 8.70
C TYR A 93 1.53 -3.52 9.99
N HIS A 94 0.47 -3.89 10.71
CA HIS A 94 0.17 -3.34 12.03
C HIS A 94 1.38 -3.46 12.97
N ASN A 95 1.69 -2.39 13.71
CA ASN A 95 2.85 -2.30 14.62
C ASN A 95 4.24 -2.55 14.00
N SER A 96 4.40 -2.46 12.67
CA SER A 96 5.69 -2.72 12.03
C SER A 96 6.72 -1.60 12.24
N ASN A 97 6.26 -0.33 12.28
CA ASN A 97 7.06 0.88 12.54
C ASN A 97 8.40 0.94 11.76
N HIS A 98 8.34 0.67 10.45
CA HIS A 98 9.48 0.76 9.55
C HIS A 98 9.85 2.22 9.24
N VAL A 99 10.66 2.83 10.11
CA VAL A 99 11.15 4.22 9.95
C VAL A 99 12.28 4.37 8.91
N THR A 100 12.56 3.32 8.15
CA THR A 100 13.41 3.29 6.95
C THR A 100 12.69 2.44 5.91
N TRP A 101 13.02 2.63 4.62
CA TRP A 101 12.44 1.82 3.54
C TRP A 101 12.62 0.32 3.80
N TYR A 102 11.49 -0.37 3.94
CA TYR A 102 11.42 -1.81 4.13
C TYR A 102 10.91 -2.46 2.84
N HIS A 103 11.75 -3.27 2.21
CA HIS A 103 11.35 -4.04 1.04
C HIS A 103 10.42 -5.17 1.46
N SER A 104 9.14 -5.06 1.09
CA SER A 104 8.17 -6.10 1.33
C SER A 104 7.87 -6.89 0.06
N LYS A 105 7.91 -8.22 0.21
CA LYS A 105 7.50 -9.18 -0.81
C LYS A 105 6.46 -10.13 -0.23
N THR A 106 5.32 -10.25 -0.90
CA THR A 106 4.29 -11.22 -0.54
C THR A 106 3.55 -11.67 -1.79
N TYR A 107 2.93 -12.84 -1.75
CA TYR A 107 2.05 -13.28 -2.82
C TYR A 107 0.68 -13.63 -2.29
N LEU A 108 -0.32 -13.52 -3.15
CA LEU A 108 -1.68 -13.97 -2.90
C LEU A 108 -1.97 -15.14 -3.83
N ASN A 109 -2.39 -16.27 -3.25
CA ASN A 109 -2.81 -17.43 -4.02
C ASN A 109 -4.34 -17.52 -4.04
N VAL A 110 -4.93 -17.40 -5.22
CA VAL A 110 -6.37 -17.52 -5.47
C VAL A 110 -6.58 -18.61 -6.51
N PRO A 111 -7.60 -19.49 -6.36
CA PRO A 111 -7.87 -20.55 -7.33
C PRO A 111 -8.00 -20.05 -8.77
N ALA A 112 -7.62 -20.89 -9.73
CA ALA A 112 -7.75 -20.58 -11.14
C ALA A 112 -9.21 -20.29 -11.53
N GLY A 113 -9.41 -19.33 -12.43
CA GLY A 113 -10.73 -18.90 -12.91
C GLY A 113 -11.50 -18.00 -11.95
N VAL A 114 -10.95 -17.68 -10.78
CA VAL A 114 -11.56 -16.75 -9.84
C VAL A 114 -11.05 -15.34 -10.08
N GLN A 115 -11.97 -14.42 -10.33
CA GLN A 115 -11.67 -13.01 -10.47
C GLN A 115 -11.51 -12.34 -9.10
N PHE A 116 -10.46 -11.55 -8.93
CA PHE A 116 -10.22 -10.79 -7.69
C PHE A 116 -9.45 -9.50 -7.96
N SER A 117 -9.49 -8.55 -7.03
CA SER A 117 -8.60 -7.39 -6.98
C SER A 117 -7.92 -7.31 -5.62
N ILE A 118 -6.78 -6.66 -5.60
CA ILE A 118 -6.02 -6.35 -4.37
C ILE A 118 -6.23 -4.89 -4.03
N THR A 119 -6.42 -4.61 -2.74
CA THR A 119 -6.58 -3.28 -2.18
C THR A 119 -5.51 -3.01 -1.13
N PHE A 120 -4.76 -1.94 -1.31
CA PHE A 120 -3.88 -1.38 -0.30
C PHE A 120 -4.73 -0.45 0.57
N GLN A 121 -4.96 -0.86 1.82
CA GLN A 121 -5.77 -0.12 2.78
C GLN A 121 -4.86 0.46 3.86
N ALA A 122 -4.61 1.77 3.80
CA ALA A 122 -3.90 2.47 4.84
C ALA A 122 -4.89 2.97 5.89
N HIS A 123 -4.68 2.56 7.13
CA HIS A 123 -5.38 3.07 8.30
C HIS A 123 -4.54 4.20 8.87
N MET A 124 -5.10 5.40 8.84
CA MET A 124 -4.43 6.62 9.28
C MET A 124 -4.95 7.02 10.65
N ALA A 125 -4.01 7.16 11.57
CA ALA A 125 -4.21 7.71 12.90
C ALA A 125 -2.94 8.51 13.26
N SER A 126 -2.27 8.22 14.38
CA SER A 126 -1.01 8.89 14.67
C SER A 126 0.14 8.21 13.92
N GLY A 127 0.56 8.83 12.82
CA GLY A 127 1.70 8.38 12.02
C GLY A 127 1.51 8.51 10.51
N ASP A 128 2.59 8.28 9.78
CA ASP A 128 2.66 8.34 8.32
C ASP A 128 2.92 6.95 7.73
N VAL A 129 2.33 6.72 6.56
CA VAL A 129 2.58 5.55 5.71
C VAL A 129 3.00 6.06 4.33
N ALA A 130 4.09 5.51 3.81
CA ALA A 130 4.51 5.74 2.44
C ALA A 130 4.84 4.41 1.76
N ILE A 131 4.48 4.33 0.48
CA ILE A 131 4.84 3.21 -0.39
C ILE A 131 5.60 3.71 -1.61
N ASP A 132 6.56 2.92 -2.05
CA ASP A 132 7.36 3.19 -3.25
C ASP A 132 7.62 1.90 -4.04
N ASP A 133 8.01 2.05 -5.30
CA ASP A 133 8.48 0.94 -6.15
C ASP A 133 7.53 -0.27 -6.15
N LEU A 134 6.23 -0.03 -6.35
CA LEU A 134 5.21 -1.09 -6.38
C LEU A 134 5.28 -1.89 -7.69
N TYR A 135 5.57 -3.18 -7.56
CA TYR A 135 5.51 -4.18 -8.62
C TYR A 135 4.46 -5.24 -8.28
N ILE A 136 3.56 -5.50 -9.23
CA ILE A 136 2.57 -6.58 -9.12
C ILE A 136 2.62 -7.40 -10.39
N TYR A 137 2.85 -8.70 -10.26
CA TYR A 137 2.99 -9.60 -11.41
C TYR A 137 2.43 -10.99 -11.11
N ASN A 138 1.99 -11.70 -12.15
CA ASN A 138 1.50 -13.07 -12.03
C ASN A 138 2.66 -14.02 -11.71
N GLY A 139 2.47 -14.91 -10.75
CA GLY A 139 3.49 -15.83 -10.27
C GLY A 139 3.76 -15.71 -8.77
N HIS A 140 4.67 -16.56 -8.29
CA HIS A 140 5.27 -16.38 -6.98
C HIS A 140 6.32 -15.27 -7.05
N CYS A 141 6.64 -14.68 -5.89
CA CYS A 141 7.72 -13.72 -5.81
C CYS A 141 9.08 -14.40 -6.05
N LEU A 142 9.98 -13.67 -6.71
CA LEU A 142 11.36 -14.09 -6.97
C LEU A 142 12.28 -13.83 -5.78
#